data_AF-A0A964F024-F1
#
_entry.id   AF-A0A964F024-F1
#
_cell.length_a   1.000
_cell.length_b   1.000
_cell.length_c   1.000
_cell.angle_alpha   90.00
_cell.angle_beta   90.00
_cell.angle_gamma   90.00
#
_symmetry.space_group_name_H-M   'P 1'
#
loop_
_entity.id
_entity.type
_entity.pdbx_description
1 polymer ?
#
loop_
_entity_poly.entity_id
_entity_poly.type
_entity_poly.pdbx_seq_one_letter_code
_entity_poly.pdbx_strand_id
1 'polypeptide(L)'
;MHSEEVLMIRTTTVTLLALLLATPAFAAPELTPEQRAMIPADAQAPLAEQEAKLAALDAQIVDARAAVQAAEAAQAAAEGQVASAKDTVDAAEDAVDDQKTALKAQQADVDVAEAQADAQKAAVKDAKSDVKEAKDQARAVKEQGKAGVEDAKAVVELRKTELDAAEGNHDEATATWKASKARIKEAKAAHKAAKSEYKAGTTTKDDVDAAKAAIGDAKSASKDAKARRHEAKAAVKQAKAAVKDAKSGVKQAKANAKEAEDVAKANVDAQKAEVKTEQAELDAARDAVDAEKSDVKDAKAEVKDAKADVRDEKSDVGEAKDAAGQESDAVKAAKRALKALEAERALTRARLELARAELVNANGGTLDLAPFKDEVIKTEAAYDRAAKRVE
;
A
#
# COMPACT_ATOMS: atom_id res chain seq x y z
N MET A 1 -4.95 -8.53 -39.47
CA MET A 1 -4.38 -8.34 -40.82
C MET A 1 -3.69 -9.60 -41.35
N HIS A 2 -4.03 -10.82 -40.89
CA HIS A 2 -3.27 -12.05 -41.21
C HIS A 2 -3.83 -12.88 -42.38
N SER A 3 -4.94 -12.47 -43.02
CA SER A 3 -5.50 -13.22 -44.17
C SER A 3 -4.98 -12.76 -45.54
N GLU A 4 -4.41 -11.55 -45.66
CA GLU A 4 -3.89 -11.07 -46.95
C GLU A 4 -2.47 -11.54 -47.26
N GLU A 5 -1.62 -11.76 -46.25
CA GLU A 5 -0.25 -12.29 -46.45
C GLU A 5 -0.24 -13.74 -46.93
N VAL A 6 -1.15 -14.58 -46.41
CA VAL A 6 -1.26 -15.99 -46.84
C VAL A 6 -1.77 -16.10 -48.29
N LEU A 7 -2.57 -15.14 -48.74
CA LEU A 7 -3.06 -15.10 -50.13
C LEU A 7 -1.96 -14.64 -51.10
N MET A 8 -1.12 -13.65 -50.73
CA MET A 8 0.03 -13.25 -51.55
C MET A 8 1.04 -14.39 -51.75
N ILE A 9 1.34 -15.18 -50.72
CA ILE A 9 2.30 -16.30 -50.82
C ILE A 9 1.84 -17.37 -51.83
N ARG A 10 0.52 -17.61 -51.94
CA ARG A 10 -0.04 -18.56 -52.91
C ARG A 10 -0.08 -18.02 -54.35
N THR A 11 -0.21 -16.71 -54.54
CA THR A 11 -0.18 -16.13 -55.89
C THR A 11 1.25 -16.08 -56.44
N THR A 12 2.26 -15.81 -55.61
CA THR A 12 3.67 -15.76 -56.02
C THR A 12 4.21 -17.14 -56.42
N THR A 13 3.72 -18.21 -55.80
CA THR A 13 4.12 -19.60 -56.10
C THR A 13 3.60 -20.08 -57.46
N VAL A 14 2.42 -19.63 -57.91
CA VAL A 14 1.86 -20.01 -59.23
C VAL A 14 2.53 -19.24 -60.38
N THR A 15 2.91 -17.97 -60.19
CA THR A 15 3.63 -17.20 -61.21
C THR A 15 5.09 -17.66 -61.38
N LEU A 16 5.72 -18.21 -60.33
CA LEU A 16 7.08 -18.74 -60.41
C LEU A 16 7.16 -20.08 -61.18
N LEU A 17 6.11 -20.91 -61.18
CA LEU A 17 6.05 -22.16 -61.94
C LEU A 17 6.11 -21.91 -63.47
N ALA A 18 5.65 -20.74 -63.93
CA ALA A 18 5.78 -20.33 -65.33
C ALA A 18 7.19 -19.82 -65.68
N LEU A 19 7.97 -19.35 -64.69
CA LEU A 19 9.38 -18.97 -64.87
C LEU A 19 10.33 -20.18 -64.80
N LEU A 20 9.87 -21.31 -64.25
CA LEU A 20 10.62 -22.57 -64.09
C LEU A 20 11.07 -23.21 -65.42
N LEU A 21 10.42 -22.86 -66.53
CA LEU A 21 10.69 -23.42 -67.86
C LEU A 21 11.47 -22.47 -68.79
N ALA A 22 11.82 -21.28 -68.33
CA ALA A 22 12.70 -20.39 -69.09
C ALA A 22 14.14 -20.94 -69.01
N THR A 23 14.47 -21.87 -69.91
CA THR A 23 15.87 -22.17 -70.21
C THR A 23 16.52 -20.85 -70.62
N PRO A 24 17.63 -20.42 -69.99
CA PRO A 24 18.36 -19.27 -70.51
C PRO A 24 18.65 -19.56 -71.99
N ALA A 25 18.32 -18.60 -72.86
CA ALA A 25 18.56 -18.71 -74.29
C ALA A 25 20.04 -19.05 -74.48
N PHE A 26 20.31 -20.25 -74.96
CA PHE A 26 21.66 -20.71 -75.23
C PHE A 26 22.15 -19.93 -76.44
N ALA A 27 22.96 -18.90 -76.21
CA ALA A 27 23.46 -17.98 -77.24
C ALA A 27 24.66 -18.55 -78.01
N ALA A 28 24.72 -19.87 -78.17
CA ALA A 28 25.84 -20.61 -78.73
C ALA A 28 25.48 -21.20 -80.10
N PRO A 29 26.47 -21.54 -80.93
CA PRO A 29 26.23 -21.99 -82.29
C PRO A 29 25.40 -23.28 -82.30
N GLU A 30 24.27 -23.27 -83.02
CA GLU A 30 23.39 -24.41 -83.19
C GLU A 30 23.32 -24.81 -84.67
N LEU A 31 23.39 -26.12 -84.93
CA LEU A 31 23.20 -26.65 -86.27
C LEU A 31 21.74 -26.50 -86.70
N THR A 32 21.53 -26.06 -87.95
CA THR A 32 20.20 -25.97 -88.54
C THR A 32 19.57 -27.36 -88.70
N PRO A 33 18.23 -27.47 -88.78
CA PRO A 33 17.55 -28.75 -88.99
C PRO A 33 18.05 -29.51 -90.23
N GLU A 34 18.41 -28.79 -91.29
CA GLU A 34 18.99 -29.36 -92.52
C GLU A 34 20.38 -29.94 -92.28
N GLN A 35 21.22 -29.24 -91.50
CA GLN A 35 22.55 -29.72 -91.13
C GLN A 35 22.48 -30.95 -90.21
N ARG A 36 21.52 -31.00 -89.29
CA ARG A 36 21.29 -32.18 -88.42
C ARG A 36 20.88 -33.42 -89.22
N ALA A 37 20.17 -33.25 -90.33
CA ALA A 37 19.80 -34.35 -91.22
C ALA A 37 21.00 -34.96 -91.99
N MET A 38 22.13 -34.25 -92.04
CA MET A 38 23.38 -34.76 -92.64
C MET A 38 24.18 -35.65 -91.69
N ILE A 39 23.73 -35.88 -90.45
CA ILE A 39 24.43 -36.76 -89.51
C ILE A 39 24.14 -38.24 -89.85
N PRO A 40 25.16 -39.08 -90.03
CA PRO A 40 24.97 -40.47 -90.45
C PRO A 40 24.32 -41.32 -89.33
N ALA A 41 23.53 -42.32 -89.74
CA ALA A 41 22.65 -43.07 -88.83
C ALA A 41 23.40 -43.89 -87.76
N ASP A 42 24.61 -44.34 -88.06
CA ASP A 42 25.51 -45.07 -87.15
C ASP A 42 26.07 -44.17 -86.04
N ALA A 43 26.19 -42.86 -86.28
CA ALA A 43 26.62 -41.88 -85.28
C ALA A 43 25.48 -41.38 -84.36
N GLN A 44 24.23 -41.78 -84.61
CA GLN A 44 23.08 -41.33 -83.81
C GLN A 44 23.05 -41.94 -82.39
N ALA A 45 23.51 -43.18 -82.22
CA ALA A 45 23.53 -43.86 -80.92
C ALA A 45 24.42 -43.16 -79.85
N PRO A 46 25.69 -42.80 -80.12
CA PRO A 46 26.51 -42.08 -79.15
C PRO A 46 26.03 -40.63 -78.90
N LEU A 47 25.40 -39.99 -79.89
CA LEU A 47 24.75 -38.68 -79.71
C LEU A 47 23.53 -38.79 -78.78
N ALA A 48 22.72 -39.85 -78.92
CA ALA A 48 21.57 -40.11 -78.05
C ALA A 48 21.98 -40.31 -76.59
N GLU A 49 23.14 -40.92 -76.30
CA GLU A 49 23.67 -41.05 -74.94
C GLU A 49 24.01 -39.68 -74.33
N GLN A 50 24.60 -38.77 -75.11
CA GLN A 50 24.92 -37.40 -74.67
C GLN A 50 23.65 -36.54 -74.50
N GLU A 51 22.65 -36.74 -75.35
CA GLU A 51 21.32 -36.13 -75.20
C GLU A 51 20.62 -36.63 -73.93
N ALA A 52 20.73 -37.91 -73.60
CA ALA A 52 20.21 -38.47 -72.35
C ALA A 52 20.94 -37.89 -71.12
N LYS A 53 22.26 -37.68 -71.20
CA LYS A 53 23.02 -36.98 -70.15
C LYS A 53 22.57 -35.52 -69.97
N LEU A 54 22.28 -34.82 -71.07
CA LEU A 54 21.71 -33.47 -71.01
C LEU A 54 20.32 -33.46 -70.36
N ALA A 55 19.45 -34.39 -70.73
CA ALA A 55 18.12 -34.52 -70.11
C ALA A 55 18.21 -34.84 -68.61
N ALA A 56 19.17 -35.67 -68.21
CA ALA A 56 19.44 -35.95 -66.79
C ALA A 56 19.96 -34.72 -66.04
N LEU A 57 20.88 -33.95 -66.62
CA LEU A 57 21.37 -32.69 -66.05
C LEU A 57 20.25 -31.64 -65.98
N ASP A 58 19.35 -31.59 -66.96
CA ASP A 58 18.18 -30.71 -66.94
C ASP A 58 17.24 -31.06 -65.78
N ALA A 59 16.98 -32.34 -65.54
CA ALA A 59 16.21 -32.78 -64.38
C ALA A 59 16.91 -32.41 -63.05
N GLN A 60 18.22 -32.66 -62.94
CA GLN A 60 19.01 -32.29 -61.76
C GLN A 60 19.03 -30.77 -61.50
N ILE A 61 19.04 -29.94 -62.55
CA ILE A 61 18.94 -28.48 -62.42
C ILE A 61 17.57 -28.05 -61.92
N VAL A 62 16.49 -28.69 -62.38
CA VAL A 62 15.14 -28.44 -61.86
C VAL A 62 15.08 -28.76 -60.36
N ASP A 63 15.60 -29.92 -59.96
CA ASP A 63 15.66 -30.34 -58.56
C ASP A 63 16.54 -29.39 -57.72
N ALA A 64 17.70 -28.97 -58.24
CA ALA A 64 18.59 -28.04 -57.57
C ALA A 64 17.96 -26.63 -57.43
N ARG A 65 17.19 -26.17 -58.41
CA ARG A 65 16.40 -24.92 -58.29
C ARG A 65 15.35 -25.03 -57.20
N ALA A 66 14.65 -26.16 -57.12
CA ALA A 66 13.69 -26.43 -56.06
C ALA A 66 14.39 -26.46 -54.69
N ALA A 67 15.58 -27.06 -54.60
CA ALA A 67 16.38 -27.08 -53.38
C ALA A 67 16.84 -25.68 -52.93
N VAL A 68 17.24 -24.81 -53.87
CA VAL A 68 17.57 -23.39 -53.57
C VAL A 68 16.35 -22.67 -53.01
N GLN A 69 15.18 -22.82 -53.63
CA GLN A 69 13.95 -22.20 -53.14
C GLN A 69 13.55 -22.70 -51.74
N ALA A 70 13.69 -24.01 -51.50
CA ALA A 70 13.42 -24.61 -50.19
C ALA A 70 14.37 -24.06 -49.12
N ALA A 71 15.67 -23.94 -49.42
CA ALA A 71 16.66 -23.37 -48.51
C ALA A 71 16.39 -21.88 -48.24
N GLU A 72 16.03 -21.09 -49.27
CA GLU A 72 15.69 -19.68 -49.09
C GLU A 72 14.43 -19.49 -48.23
N ALA A 73 13.43 -20.37 -48.38
CA ALA A 73 12.25 -20.38 -47.53
C ALA A 73 12.59 -20.76 -46.08
N ALA A 74 13.48 -21.73 -45.87
CA ALA A 74 13.95 -22.12 -44.55
C ALA A 74 14.75 -20.99 -43.87
N GLN A 75 15.63 -20.31 -44.60
CA GLN A 75 16.35 -19.13 -44.11
C GLN A 75 15.37 -18.02 -43.68
N ALA A 76 14.38 -17.70 -44.52
CA ALA A 76 13.38 -16.68 -44.20
C ALA A 76 12.57 -17.05 -42.94
N ALA A 77 12.23 -18.33 -42.77
CA ALA A 77 11.55 -18.82 -41.57
C ALA A 77 12.42 -18.66 -40.32
N ALA A 78 13.71 -19.02 -40.39
CA ALA A 78 14.66 -18.89 -39.29
C ALA A 78 14.91 -17.41 -38.91
N GLU A 79 15.03 -16.52 -39.90
CA GLU A 79 15.12 -15.07 -39.65
C GLU A 79 13.84 -14.52 -38.98
N GLY A 80 12.67 -15.04 -39.38
CA GLY A 80 11.39 -14.74 -38.72
C GLY A 80 11.35 -15.20 -37.26
N GLN A 81 11.90 -16.38 -36.95
CA GLN A 81 12.03 -16.87 -35.58
C GLN A 81 12.96 -15.98 -34.74
N VAL A 82 14.07 -15.49 -35.31
CA VAL A 82 14.96 -14.54 -34.63
C VAL A 82 14.23 -13.23 -34.30
N ALA A 83 13.40 -12.72 -35.21
CA ALA A 83 12.61 -11.53 -34.96
C ALA A 83 11.62 -11.76 -33.81
N SER A 84 10.84 -12.85 -33.88
CA SER A 84 9.89 -13.21 -32.83
C SER A 84 10.54 -13.40 -31.46
N ALA A 85 11.72 -14.03 -31.39
CA ALA A 85 12.44 -14.24 -30.13
C ALA A 85 13.01 -12.93 -29.55
N LYS A 86 13.32 -11.92 -30.39
CA LYS A 86 13.70 -10.60 -29.87
C LYS A 86 12.50 -9.88 -29.28
N ASP A 87 11.34 -9.96 -29.93
CA ASP A 87 10.13 -9.35 -29.41
C ASP A 87 9.72 -9.97 -28.06
N THR A 88 9.95 -11.27 -27.84
CA THR A 88 9.72 -11.91 -26.52
C THR A 88 10.71 -11.43 -25.47
N VAL A 89 11.99 -11.24 -25.80
CA VAL A 89 12.98 -10.64 -24.90
C VAL A 89 12.57 -9.22 -24.50
N ASP A 90 12.19 -8.38 -25.46
CA ASP A 90 11.78 -7.00 -25.19
C ASP A 90 10.55 -6.97 -24.25
N ALA A 91 9.55 -7.82 -24.52
CA ALA A 91 8.38 -7.95 -23.65
C ALA A 91 8.72 -8.45 -22.24
N ALA A 92 9.67 -9.39 -22.12
CA ALA A 92 10.13 -9.89 -20.82
C ALA A 92 10.93 -8.83 -20.04
N GLU A 93 11.73 -8.00 -20.73
CA GLU A 93 12.44 -6.87 -20.13
C GLU A 93 11.47 -5.81 -19.60
N ASP A 94 10.44 -5.46 -20.38
CA ASP A 94 9.37 -4.55 -19.97
C ASP A 94 8.65 -5.08 -18.72
N ALA A 95 8.30 -6.38 -18.69
CA ALA A 95 7.68 -7.02 -17.54
C ALA A 95 8.56 -6.95 -16.27
N VAL A 96 9.88 -7.10 -16.41
CA VAL A 96 10.83 -6.93 -15.29
C VAL A 96 10.81 -5.49 -14.76
N ASP A 97 10.69 -4.49 -15.63
CA ASP A 97 10.66 -3.09 -15.21
C ASP A 97 9.33 -2.70 -14.55
N ASP A 98 8.22 -3.24 -15.02
CA ASP A 98 6.91 -3.16 -14.35
C ASP A 98 6.98 -3.77 -12.94
N GLN A 99 7.55 -4.97 -12.82
CA GLN A 99 7.71 -5.65 -11.52
C GLN A 99 8.62 -4.88 -10.56
N LYS A 100 9.71 -4.27 -11.05
CA LYS A 100 10.54 -3.36 -10.22
C LYS A 100 9.76 -2.14 -9.75
N THR A 101 8.87 -1.61 -10.59
CA THR A 101 8.04 -0.45 -10.24
C THR A 101 7.02 -0.82 -9.17
N ALA A 102 6.36 -1.97 -9.32
CA ALA A 102 5.46 -2.52 -8.29
C ALA A 102 6.20 -2.76 -6.96
N LEU A 103 7.40 -3.35 -6.99
CA LEU A 103 8.23 -3.56 -5.79
C LEU A 103 8.55 -2.24 -5.07
N LYS A 104 8.83 -1.16 -5.80
CA LYS A 104 9.05 0.16 -5.18
C LYS A 104 7.79 0.72 -4.54
N ALA A 105 6.62 0.49 -5.14
CA ALA A 105 5.35 0.91 -4.56
C ALA A 105 5.09 0.16 -3.25
N GLN A 106 5.24 -1.16 -3.23
CA GLN A 106 5.11 -1.97 -2.00
C GLN A 106 6.11 -1.56 -0.92
N GLN A 107 7.35 -1.21 -1.30
CA GLN A 107 8.33 -0.69 -0.34
C GLN A 107 7.87 0.62 0.29
N ALA A 108 7.19 1.49 -0.46
CA ALA A 108 6.61 2.71 0.07
C ALA A 108 5.40 2.42 0.98
N ASP A 109 4.61 1.39 0.68
CA ASP A 109 3.52 0.94 1.55
C ASP A 109 4.04 0.41 2.90
N VAL A 110 5.18 -0.30 2.92
CA VAL A 110 5.90 -0.64 4.15
C VAL A 110 6.27 0.61 4.95
N ASP A 111 6.84 1.63 4.31
CA ASP A 111 7.23 2.88 4.99
C ASP A 111 6.01 3.59 5.61
N VAL A 112 4.87 3.59 4.91
CA VAL A 112 3.60 4.15 5.41
C VAL A 112 3.10 3.34 6.61
N ALA A 113 3.11 2.00 6.53
CA ALA A 113 2.69 1.13 7.63
C ALA A 113 3.58 1.32 8.87
N GLU A 114 4.90 1.46 8.70
CA GLU A 114 5.84 1.72 9.80
C GLU A 114 5.55 3.09 10.46
N ALA A 115 5.30 4.13 9.66
CA ALA A 115 4.94 5.44 10.18
C ALA A 115 3.62 5.41 10.97
N GLN A 116 2.63 4.64 10.52
CA GLN A 116 1.37 4.44 11.25
C GLN A 116 1.60 3.70 12.59
N ALA A 117 2.43 2.65 12.60
CA ALA A 117 2.77 1.93 13.82
C ALA A 117 3.51 2.82 14.84
N ASP A 118 4.40 3.70 14.38
CA ASP A 118 5.09 4.67 15.24
C ASP A 118 4.13 5.74 15.80
N ALA A 119 3.20 6.23 14.98
CA ALA A 119 2.16 7.15 15.44
C ALA A 119 1.28 6.50 16.53
N GLN A 120 0.85 5.25 16.32
CA GLN A 120 0.07 4.48 17.29
C GLN A 120 0.84 4.23 18.60
N LYS A 121 2.15 3.97 18.49
CA LYS A 121 3.02 3.83 19.66
C LYS A 121 3.11 5.12 20.47
N ALA A 122 3.10 6.28 19.80
CA ALA A 122 3.04 7.57 20.48
C ALA A 122 1.68 7.78 21.17
N ALA A 123 0.57 7.47 20.50
CA ALA A 123 -0.78 7.55 21.08
C ALA A 123 -0.92 6.69 22.36
N VAL A 124 -0.44 5.44 22.34
CA VAL A 124 -0.39 4.58 23.54
C VAL A 124 0.40 5.21 24.68
N LYS A 125 1.49 5.92 24.39
CA LYS A 125 2.31 6.59 25.39
C LYS A 125 1.57 7.77 26.00
N ASP A 126 0.89 8.56 25.18
CA ASP A 126 0.12 9.72 25.62
C ASP A 126 -1.08 9.28 26.46
N ALA A 127 -1.84 8.28 26.02
CA ALA A 127 -2.95 7.70 26.79
C ALA A 127 -2.50 7.15 28.16
N LYS A 128 -1.28 6.56 28.25
CA LYS A 128 -0.70 6.15 29.54
C LYS A 128 -0.37 7.33 30.44
N SER A 129 0.03 8.47 29.87
CA SER A 129 0.22 9.72 30.60
C SER A 129 -1.10 10.25 31.14
N ASP A 130 -2.15 10.21 30.34
CA ASP A 130 -3.49 10.68 30.73
C ASP A 130 -4.08 9.83 31.86
N VAL A 131 -3.87 8.51 31.84
CA VAL A 131 -4.20 7.64 32.98
C VAL A 131 -3.48 8.07 34.26
N LYS A 132 -2.20 8.45 34.16
CA LYS A 132 -1.43 8.92 35.32
C LYS A 132 -2.01 10.23 35.84
N GLU A 133 -2.29 11.18 34.96
CA GLU A 133 -2.89 12.46 35.33
C GLU A 133 -4.28 12.27 35.97
N ALA A 134 -5.14 11.45 35.37
CA ALA A 134 -6.46 11.13 35.91
C ALA A 134 -6.36 10.51 37.31
N LYS A 135 -5.36 9.67 37.56
CA LYS A 135 -5.11 9.09 38.89
C LYS A 135 -4.67 10.14 39.92
N ASP A 136 -3.83 11.07 39.52
CA ASP A 136 -3.39 12.17 40.38
C ASP A 136 -4.54 13.12 40.70
N GLN A 137 -5.37 13.46 39.71
CA GLN A 137 -6.62 14.22 39.89
C GLN A 137 -7.59 13.51 40.83
N ALA A 138 -7.79 12.19 40.66
CA ALA A 138 -8.65 11.41 41.55
C ALA A 138 -8.16 11.40 43.00
N ARG A 139 -6.84 11.35 43.22
CA ARG A 139 -6.26 11.48 44.55
C ARG A 139 -6.53 12.88 45.14
N ALA A 140 -6.38 13.93 44.35
CA ALA A 140 -6.65 15.30 44.78
C ALA A 140 -8.13 15.49 45.19
N VAL A 141 -9.06 15.00 44.37
CA VAL A 141 -10.52 15.02 44.66
C VAL A 141 -10.82 14.32 45.98
N LYS A 142 -10.22 13.14 46.21
CA LYS A 142 -10.41 12.39 47.45
C LYS A 142 -9.93 13.17 48.67
N GLU A 143 -8.79 13.84 48.59
CA GLU A 143 -8.27 14.65 49.69
C GLU A 143 -9.12 15.92 49.92
N GLN A 144 -9.57 16.60 48.86
CA GLN A 144 -10.51 17.72 48.98
C GLN A 144 -11.84 17.31 49.64
N GLY A 145 -12.39 16.16 49.24
CA GLY A 145 -13.61 15.62 49.83
C GLY A 145 -13.47 15.34 51.33
N LYS A 146 -12.33 14.76 51.76
CA LYS A 146 -12.03 14.57 53.18
C LYS A 146 -11.94 15.90 53.93
N ALA A 147 -11.20 16.87 53.38
CA ALA A 147 -11.05 18.19 53.98
C ALA A 147 -12.40 18.87 54.18
N GLY A 148 -13.27 18.88 53.15
CA GLY A 148 -14.60 19.47 53.25
C GLY A 148 -15.51 18.79 54.29
N VAL A 149 -15.36 17.49 54.52
CA VAL A 149 -16.06 16.78 55.60
C VAL A 149 -15.55 17.19 56.99
N GLU A 150 -14.23 17.36 57.14
CA GLU A 150 -13.65 17.84 58.40
C GLU A 150 -14.04 19.30 58.69
N ASP A 151 -14.04 20.17 57.68
CA ASP A 151 -14.52 21.56 57.81
C ASP A 151 -15.98 21.60 58.26
N ALA A 152 -16.84 20.78 57.65
CA ALA A 152 -18.25 20.68 58.05
C ALA A 152 -18.41 20.17 59.50
N LYS A 153 -17.55 19.25 59.96
CA LYS A 153 -17.55 18.81 61.37
C LYS A 153 -17.09 19.93 62.30
N ALA A 154 -16.07 20.71 61.92
CA ALA A 154 -15.60 21.85 62.70
C ALA A 154 -16.72 22.89 62.89
N VAL A 155 -17.53 23.13 61.86
CA VAL A 155 -18.72 23.98 61.95
C VAL A 155 -19.74 23.43 62.96
N VAL A 156 -19.95 22.10 63.01
CA VAL A 156 -20.83 21.50 64.03
C VAL A 156 -20.32 21.76 65.44
N GLU A 157 -19.03 21.61 65.69
CA GLU A 157 -18.44 21.90 67.01
C GLU A 157 -18.58 23.38 67.37
N LEU A 158 -18.35 24.29 66.43
CA LEU A 158 -18.57 25.73 66.65
C LEU A 158 -20.04 26.06 66.96
N ARG A 159 -21.01 25.43 66.28
CA ARG A 159 -22.44 25.64 66.60
C ARG A 159 -22.83 25.07 67.96
N LYS A 160 -22.16 24.02 68.45
CA LYS A 160 -22.38 23.50 69.80
C LYS A 160 -21.88 24.49 70.86
N THR A 161 -20.69 25.08 70.68
CA THR A 161 -20.18 26.05 71.65
C THR A 161 -21.06 27.31 71.71
N GLU A 162 -21.59 27.77 70.57
CA GLU A 162 -22.58 28.85 70.52
C GLU A 162 -23.89 28.48 71.25
N LEU A 163 -24.34 27.22 71.14
CA LEU A 163 -25.50 26.72 71.87
C LEU A 163 -25.25 26.73 73.38
N ASP A 164 -24.10 26.22 73.83
CA ASP A 164 -23.74 26.20 75.25
C ASP A 164 -23.69 27.63 75.82
N ALA A 165 -23.11 28.58 75.07
CA ALA A 165 -23.09 30.00 75.44
C ALA A 165 -24.51 30.61 75.52
N ALA A 166 -25.39 30.27 74.56
CA ALA A 166 -26.77 30.73 74.58
C ALA A 166 -27.56 30.15 75.76
N GLU A 167 -27.32 28.90 76.13
CA GLU A 167 -27.94 28.26 77.30
C GLU A 167 -27.46 28.92 78.60
N GLY A 168 -26.16 29.21 78.72
CA GLY A 168 -25.60 29.98 79.85
C GLY A 168 -26.23 31.37 80.00
N ASN A 169 -26.35 32.12 78.90
CA ASN A 169 -27.00 33.44 78.89
C ASN A 169 -28.47 33.38 79.30
N HIS A 170 -29.20 32.34 78.89
CA HIS A 170 -30.60 32.14 79.30
C HIS A 170 -30.72 31.86 80.80
N ASP A 171 -29.79 31.09 81.36
CA ASP A 171 -29.77 30.76 82.79
C ASP A 171 -29.43 32.00 83.62
N GLU A 172 -28.44 32.79 83.20
CA GLU A 172 -28.12 34.08 83.81
C GLU A 172 -29.32 35.03 83.76
N ALA A 173 -29.93 35.25 82.58
CA ALA A 173 -31.10 36.10 82.44
C ALA A 173 -32.29 35.61 83.29
N THR A 174 -32.44 34.29 83.44
CA THR A 174 -33.44 33.69 84.34
C THR A 174 -33.14 33.99 85.81
N ALA A 175 -31.88 33.92 86.22
CA ALA A 175 -31.45 34.29 87.57
C ALA A 175 -31.68 35.78 87.85
N THR A 176 -31.30 36.68 86.94
CA THR A 176 -31.54 38.13 87.06
C THR A 176 -33.03 38.44 87.18
N TRP A 177 -33.88 37.80 86.38
CA TRP A 177 -35.34 38.00 86.48
C TRP A 177 -35.90 37.56 87.84
N LYS A 178 -35.44 36.41 88.36
CA LYS A 178 -35.80 35.94 89.71
C LYS A 178 -35.35 36.92 90.79
N ALA A 179 -34.12 37.44 90.70
CA ALA A 179 -33.58 38.43 91.62
C ALA A 179 -34.37 39.76 91.58
N SER A 180 -34.69 40.28 90.39
CA SER A 180 -35.54 41.48 90.25
C SER A 180 -36.94 41.28 90.83
N LYS A 181 -37.50 40.05 90.74
CA LYS A 181 -38.78 39.73 91.38
C LYS A 181 -38.68 39.75 92.92
N ALA A 182 -37.55 39.34 93.48
CA ALA A 182 -37.28 39.46 94.91
C ALA A 182 -37.17 40.94 95.34
N ARG A 183 -36.44 41.76 94.58
CA ARG A 183 -36.32 43.21 94.82
C ARG A 183 -37.67 43.94 94.87
N ILE A 184 -38.64 43.55 94.03
CA ILE A 184 -40.01 44.10 94.13
C ILE A 184 -40.63 43.81 95.49
N LYS A 185 -40.43 42.61 96.04
CA LYS A 185 -40.96 42.24 97.36
C LYS A 185 -40.28 43.07 98.45
N GLU A 186 -38.96 43.23 98.37
CA GLU A 186 -38.17 44.04 99.30
C GLU A 186 -38.58 45.52 99.24
N ALA A 187 -38.68 46.12 98.04
CA ALA A 187 -39.14 47.50 97.87
C ALA A 187 -40.56 47.72 98.41
N LYS A 188 -41.47 46.75 98.23
CA LYS A 188 -42.81 46.79 98.83
C LYS A 188 -42.77 46.75 100.35
N ALA A 189 -41.89 45.93 100.92
CA ALA A 189 -41.70 45.86 102.37
C ALA A 189 -41.11 47.16 102.92
N ALA A 190 -40.11 47.74 102.26
CA ALA A 190 -39.50 49.02 102.62
C ALA A 190 -40.52 50.17 102.60
N HIS A 191 -41.35 50.27 101.55
CA HIS A 191 -42.43 51.27 101.52
C HIS A 191 -43.46 51.07 102.64
N LYS A 192 -43.79 49.82 103.00
CA LYS A 192 -44.68 49.54 104.13
C LYS A 192 -44.05 50.00 105.46
N ALA A 193 -42.74 49.78 105.64
CA ALA A 193 -41.98 50.24 106.80
C ALA A 193 -41.93 51.78 106.86
N ALA A 194 -41.48 52.44 105.79
CA ALA A 194 -41.44 53.91 105.70
C ALA A 194 -42.81 54.55 105.96
N LYS A 195 -43.90 53.97 105.42
CA LYS A 195 -45.26 54.44 105.68
C LYS A 195 -45.69 54.29 107.16
N SER A 196 -45.17 53.28 107.86
CA SER A 196 -45.45 53.05 109.28
C SER A 196 -44.64 54.00 110.16
N GLU A 197 -43.36 54.20 109.83
CA GLU A 197 -42.46 55.15 110.49
C GLU A 197 -42.93 56.60 110.30
N TYR A 198 -43.46 56.95 109.13
CA TYR A 198 -43.98 58.30 108.87
C TYR A 198 -45.15 58.64 109.79
N LYS A 199 -46.02 57.65 110.05
CA LYS A 199 -47.12 57.79 111.02
C LYS A 199 -46.63 57.93 112.47
N ALA A 200 -45.45 57.40 112.78
CA ALA A 200 -44.81 57.51 114.08
C ALA A 200 -43.97 58.81 114.24
N GLY A 201 -43.84 59.61 113.17
CA GLY A 201 -43.08 60.87 113.16
C GLY A 201 -41.57 60.71 113.01
N THR A 202 -41.05 59.51 112.71
CA THR A 202 -39.61 59.20 112.70
C THR A 202 -38.96 59.27 111.31
N THR A 203 -39.73 59.59 110.27
CA THR A 203 -39.27 59.74 108.88
C THR A 203 -40.17 60.77 108.17
N THR A 204 -39.81 61.19 106.97
CA THR A 204 -40.49 62.26 106.24
C THR A 204 -41.49 61.72 105.21
N LYS A 205 -42.34 62.62 104.69
CA LYS A 205 -43.22 62.28 103.57
C LYS A 205 -42.41 61.92 102.32
N ASP A 206 -41.27 62.59 102.10
CA ASP A 206 -40.39 62.35 100.98
C ASP A 206 -39.79 60.94 101.02
N ASP A 207 -39.49 60.40 102.21
CA ASP A 207 -39.01 59.02 102.38
C ASP A 207 -40.06 57.98 101.94
N VAL A 208 -41.34 58.24 102.23
CA VAL A 208 -42.46 57.38 101.78
C VAL A 208 -42.60 57.43 100.26
N ASP A 209 -42.50 58.62 99.67
CA ASP A 209 -42.60 58.82 98.22
C ASP A 209 -41.38 58.23 97.48
N ALA A 210 -40.17 58.33 98.05
CA ALA A 210 -38.95 57.68 97.56
C ALA A 210 -39.06 56.15 97.61
N ALA A 211 -39.56 55.58 98.71
CA ALA A 211 -39.80 54.14 98.80
C ALA A 211 -40.87 53.65 97.81
N LYS A 212 -41.86 54.50 97.47
CA LYS A 212 -42.84 54.22 96.43
C LYS A 212 -42.22 54.29 95.03
N ALA A 213 -41.34 55.24 94.77
CA ALA A 213 -40.57 55.33 93.53
C ALA A 213 -39.71 54.07 93.33
N ALA A 214 -39.03 53.59 94.38
CA ALA A 214 -38.25 52.35 94.35
C ALA A 214 -39.07 51.10 93.97
N ILE A 215 -40.36 51.04 94.32
CA ILE A 215 -41.26 49.97 93.82
C ILE A 215 -41.45 50.08 92.31
N GLY A 216 -41.60 51.31 91.79
CA GLY A 216 -41.69 51.60 90.37
C GLY A 216 -40.45 51.11 89.62
N ASP A 217 -39.27 51.51 90.09
CA ASP A 217 -37.99 51.12 89.50
C ASP A 217 -37.77 49.60 89.54
N ALA A 218 -38.08 48.95 90.68
CA ALA A 218 -37.99 47.50 90.80
C ALA A 218 -38.95 46.76 89.84
N LYS A 219 -40.14 47.31 89.60
CA LYS A 219 -41.09 46.76 88.61
C LYS A 219 -40.56 46.89 87.19
N SER A 220 -40.03 48.07 86.83
CA SER A 220 -39.43 48.31 85.51
C SER A 220 -38.25 47.36 85.28
N ALA A 221 -37.32 47.27 86.24
CA ALA A 221 -36.20 46.34 86.18
C ALA A 221 -36.62 44.86 86.05
N SER A 222 -37.72 44.45 86.68
CA SER A 222 -38.26 43.10 86.53
C SER A 222 -38.89 42.86 85.16
N LYS A 223 -39.56 43.86 84.57
CA LYS A 223 -40.09 43.79 83.20
C LYS A 223 -38.95 43.63 82.20
N ASP A 224 -37.89 44.42 82.34
CA ASP A 224 -36.73 44.35 81.45
C ASP A 224 -35.98 43.02 81.60
N ALA A 225 -35.80 42.54 82.83
CA ALA A 225 -35.19 41.22 83.06
C ALA A 225 -36.04 40.08 82.47
N LYS A 226 -37.37 40.21 82.48
CA LYS A 226 -38.28 39.24 81.83
C LYS A 226 -38.10 39.27 80.31
N ALA A 227 -37.98 40.45 79.71
CA ALA A 227 -37.74 40.60 78.29
C ALA A 227 -36.41 39.95 77.87
N ARG A 228 -35.31 40.26 78.59
CA ARG A 228 -33.99 39.64 78.38
C ARG A 228 -34.04 38.11 78.47
N ARG A 229 -34.79 37.57 79.43
CA ARG A 229 -35.00 36.11 79.53
C ARG A 229 -35.71 35.54 78.31
N HIS A 230 -36.73 36.22 77.80
CA HIS A 230 -37.45 35.79 76.59
C HIS A 230 -36.55 35.82 75.35
N GLU A 231 -35.73 36.86 75.20
CA GLU A 231 -34.73 36.99 74.14
C GLU A 231 -33.68 35.88 74.21
N ALA A 232 -33.10 35.63 75.39
CA ALA A 232 -32.13 34.55 75.58
C ALA A 232 -32.75 33.16 75.28
N LYS A 233 -34.02 32.94 75.63
CA LYS A 233 -34.73 31.70 75.24
C LYS A 233 -34.89 31.57 73.73
N ALA A 234 -35.13 32.67 73.03
CA ALA A 234 -35.21 32.67 71.57
C ALA A 234 -33.83 32.36 70.95
N ALA A 235 -32.75 32.93 71.50
CA ALA A 235 -31.39 32.64 71.08
C ALA A 235 -31.03 31.15 71.23
N VAL A 236 -31.39 30.50 72.35
CA VAL A 236 -31.22 29.04 72.52
C VAL A 236 -31.93 28.24 71.44
N LYS A 237 -33.17 28.61 71.09
CA LYS A 237 -33.92 27.93 70.01
C LYS A 237 -33.21 28.07 68.66
N GLN A 238 -32.70 29.27 68.35
CA GLN A 238 -31.95 29.52 67.13
C GLN A 238 -30.65 28.72 67.09
N ALA A 239 -29.89 28.68 68.19
CA ALA A 239 -28.66 27.90 68.27
C ALA A 239 -28.92 26.38 68.10
N LYS A 240 -30.02 25.85 68.67
CA LYS A 240 -30.43 24.44 68.44
C LYS A 240 -30.74 24.15 66.97
N ALA A 241 -31.40 25.07 66.28
CA ALA A 241 -31.65 24.95 64.85
C ALA A 241 -30.33 24.97 64.07
N ALA A 242 -29.43 25.91 64.37
CA ALA A 242 -28.12 26.01 63.73
C ALA A 242 -27.26 24.74 63.89
N VAL A 243 -27.27 24.09 65.07
CA VAL A 243 -26.60 22.78 65.27
C VAL A 243 -27.21 21.69 64.39
N LYS A 244 -28.54 21.64 64.26
CA LYS A 244 -29.23 20.66 63.40
C LYS A 244 -28.87 20.87 61.93
N ASP A 245 -28.83 22.13 61.49
CA ASP A 245 -28.50 22.49 60.11
C ASP A 245 -27.03 22.16 59.82
N ALA A 246 -26.10 22.48 60.73
CA ALA A 246 -24.70 22.11 60.61
C ALA A 246 -24.49 20.58 60.49
N LYS A 247 -25.20 19.78 61.31
CA LYS A 247 -25.18 18.30 61.19
C LYS A 247 -25.68 17.81 59.83
N SER A 248 -26.65 18.52 59.24
CA SER A 248 -27.15 18.21 57.90
C SER A 248 -26.11 18.58 56.85
N GLY A 249 -25.39 19.69 57.04
CA GLY A 249 -24.22 20.07 56.24
C GLY A 249 -23.13 18.98 56.20
N VAL A 250 -22.83 18.33 57.33
CA VAL A 250 -21.89 17.18 57.37
C VAL A 250 -22.37 16.01 56.51
N LYS A 251 -23.68 15.71 56.53
CA LYS A 251 -24.24 14.63 55.69
C LYS A 251 -24.10 14.98 54.21
N GLN A 252 -24.38 16.23 53.84
CA GLN A 252 -24.23 16.69 52.46
C GLN A 252 -22.77 16.67 52.01
N ALA A 253 -21.84 17.15 52.84
CA ALA A 253 -20.40 17.12 52.53
C ALA A 253 -19.90 15.69 52.28
N LYS A 254 -20.36 14.70 53.07
CA LYS A 254 -20.05 13.28 52.84
C LYS A 254 -20.63 12.74 51.54
N ALA A 255 -21.86 13.12 51.20
CA ALA A 255 -22.49 12.71 49.95
C ALA A 255 -21.73 13.25 48.74
N ASN A 256 -21.43 14.56 48.74
CA ASN A 256 -20.67 15.22 47.68
C ASN A 256 -19.26 14.65 47.54
N ALA A 257 -18.56 14.37 48.65
CA ALA A 257 -17.23 13.76 48.62
C ALA A 257 -17.26 12.35 47.99
N LYS A 258 -18.29 11.56 48.30
CA LYS A 258 -18.47 10.23 47.71
C LYS A 258 -18.77 10.30 46.21
N GLU A 259 -19.69 11.17 45.81
CA GLU A 259 -20.04 11.36 44.40
C GLU A 259 -18.83 11.80 43.57
N ALA A 260 -18.02 12.73 44.09
CA ALA A 260 -16.80 13.17 43.43
C ALA A 260 -15.76 12.04 43.32
N GLU A 261 -15.61 11.18 44.34
CA GLU A 261 -14.73 10.00 44.30
C GLU A 261 -15.21 8.98 43.25
N ASP A 262 -16.52 8.73 43.17
CA ASP A 262 -17.11 7.81 42.19
C ASP A 262 -16.90 8.31 40.75
N VAL A 263 -17.11 9.61 40.49
CA VAL A 263 -16.85 10.24 39.18
C VAL A 263 -15.36 10.18 38.82
N ALA A 264 -14.47 10.51 39.75
CA ALA A 264 -13.04 10.46 39.50
C ALA A 264 -12.54 9.04 39.19
N LYS A 265 -13.10 8.03 39.88
CA LYS A 265 -12.80 6.63 39.60
C LYS A 265 -13.29 6.22 38.20
N ALA A 266 -14.51 6.60 37.83
CA ALA A 266 -15.05 6.34 36.51
C ALA A 266 -14.16 6.95 35.39
N ASN A 267 -13.65 8.16 35.61
CA ASN A 267 -12.72 8.80 34.67
C ASN A 267 -11.42 8.00 34.51
N VAL A 268 -10.81 7.55 35.62
CA VAL A 268 -9.60 6.69 35.57
C VAL A 268 -9.87 5.38 34.82
N ASP A 269 -11.04 4.76 35.03
CA ASP A 269 -11.39 3.52 34.36
C ASP A 269 -11.66 3.72 32.86
N ALA A 270 -12.26 4.84 32.47
CA ALA A 270 -12.42 5.23 31.07
C ALA A 270 -11.06 5.42 30.36
N GLN A 271 -10.14 6.15 30.99
CA GLN A 271 -8.78 6.37 30.47
C GLN A 271 -7.99 5.06 30.33
N LYS A 272 -8.17 4.10 31.24
CA LYS A 272 -7.58 2.75 31.07
C LYS A 272 -8.20 1.97 29.92
N ALA A 273 -9.48 2.16 29.63
CA ALA A 273 -10.12 1.52 28.50
C ALA A 273 -9.57 2.08 27.19
N GLU A 274 -9.37 3.39 27.10
CA GLU A 274 -8.71 4.06 25.98
C GLU A 274 -7.31 3.50 25.72
N VAL A 275 -6.46 3.37 26.75
CA VAL A 275 -5.14 2.71 26.63
C VAL A 275 -5.23 1.29 26.03
N LYS A 276 -6.28 0.52 26.37
CA LYS A 276 -6.45 -0.83 25.80
C LYS A 276 -6.83 -0.79 24.33
N THR A 277 -7.68 0.15 23.93
CA THR A 277 -8.04 0.37 22.53
C THR A 277 -6.81 0.75 21.72
N GLU A 278 -6.07 1.76 22.16
CA GLU A 278 -4.82 2.21 21.52
C GLU A 278 -3.78 1.09 21.42
N GLN A 279 -3.68 0.23 22.45
CA GLN A 279 -2.77 -0.91 22.41
C GLN A 279 -3.19 -1.95 21.36
N ALA A 280 -4.49 -2.21 21.21
CA ALA A 280 -5.00 -3.12 20.19
C ALA A 280 -4.78 -2.56 18.77
N GLU A 281 -4.94 -1.24 18.58
CA GLU A 281 -4.64 -0.57 17.31
C GLU A 281 -3.14 -0.61 16.99
N LEU A 282 -2.27 -0.43 17.98
CA LEU A 282 -0.83 -0.59 17.80
C LEU A 282 -0.44 -2.02 17.38
N ASP A 283 -1.07 -3.03 18.00
CA ASP A 283 -0.80 -4.43 17.66
C ASP A 283 -1.26 -4.72 16.21
N ALA A 284 -2.44 -4.24 15.81
CA ALA A 284 -2.92 -4.35 14.42
C ALA A 284 -2.01 -3.62 13.41
N ALA A 285 -1.49 -2.44 13.76
CA ALA A 285 -0.55 -1.70 12.91
C ALA A 285 0.78 -2.46 12.72
N ARG A 286 1.25 -3.19 13.74
CA ARG A 286 2.44 -4.05 13.62
C ARG A 286 2.20 -5.25 12.73
N ASP A 287 1.04 -5.90 12.87
CA ASP A 287 0.66 -7.02 12.00
C ASP A 287 0.60 -6.57 10.54
N ALA A 288 0.11 -5.36 10.27
CA ALA A 288 0.12 -4.77 8.92
C ALA A 288 1.56 -4.56 8.39
N VAL A 289 2.48 -4.02 9.21
CA VAL A 289 3.90 -3.87 8.82
C VAL A 289 4.51 -5.23 8.47
N ASP A 290 4.23 -6.27 9.25
CA ASP A 290 4.77 -7.60 9.01
C ASP A 290 4.20 -8.23 7.74
N ALA A 291 2.92 -8.00 7.44
CA ALA A 291 2.29 -8.41 6.19
C ALA A 291 2.94 -7.74 4.97
N GLU A 292 3.07 -6.40 4.99
CA GLU A 292 3.69 -5.65 3.88
C GLU A 292 5.14 -6.07 3.63
N LYS A 293 5.91 -6.37 4.70
CA LYS A 293 7.28 -6.91 4.57
C LYS A 293 7.31 -8.30 3.94
N SER A 294 6.29 -9.12 4.18
CA SER A 294 6.15 -10.42 3.51
C SER A 294 5.90 -10.21 2.01
N ASP A 295 5.00 -9.31 1.65
CA ASP A 295 4.66 -9.03 0.26
C ASP A 295 5.87 -8.50 -0.53
N VAL A 296 6.65 -7.59 0.07
CA VAL A 296 7.92 -7.10 -0.52
C VAL A 296 8.91 -8.24 -0.75
N LYS A 297 8.97 -9.23 0.15
CA LYS A 297 9.87 -10.38 0.01
C LYS A 297 9.44 -11.26 -1.16
N ASP A 298 8.14 -11.47 -1.33
CA ASP A 298 7.58 -12.27 -2.42
C ASP A 298 7.76 -11.55 -3.76
N ALA A 299 7.47 -10.25 -3.84
CA ALA A 299 7.72 -9.46 -5.06
C ALA A 299 9.21 -9.40 -5.45
N LYS A 300 10.12 -9.41 -4.47
CA LYS A 300 11.57 -9.53 -4.75
C LYS A 300 11.93 -10.88 -5.35
N ALA A 301 11.23 -11.96 -4.98
CA ALA A 301 11.39 -13.26 -5.60
C ALA A 301 10.86 -13.24 -7.04
N GLU A 302 9.68 -12.66 -7.28
CA GLU A 302 9.12 -12.51 -8.63
C GLU A 302 10.06 -11.72 -9.57
N VAL A 303 10.64 -10.60 -9.11
CA VAL A 303 11.63 -9.83 -9.89
C VAL A 303 12.87 -10.67 -10.22
N LYS A 304 13.27 -11.58 -9.33
CA LYS A 304 14.41 -12.47 -9.57
C LYS A 304 14.08 -13.52 -10.62
N ASP A 305 12.89 -14.11 -10.54
CA ASP A 305 12.43 -15.13 -11.47
C ASP A 305 12.22 -14.53 -12.86
N ALA A 306 11.60 -13.36 -12.97
CA ALA A 306 11.45 -12.65 -14.25
C ALA A 306 12.80 -12.29 -14.91
N LYS A 307 13.85 -12.01 -14.12
CA LYS A 307 15.21 -11.82 -14.65
C LYS A 307 15.84 -13.12 -15.15
N ALA A 308 15.47 -14.27 -14.57
CA ALA A 308 15.91 -15.56 -15.07
C ALA A 308 15.23 -15.83 -16.42
N ASP A 309 13.93 -15.56 -16.54
CA ASP A 309 13.18 -15.70 -17.80
C ASP A 309 13.80 -14.85 -18.92
N VAL A 310 14.13 -13.57 -18.66
CA VAL A 310 14.85 -12.72 -19.64
C VAL A 310 16.18 -13.33 -20.09
N ARG A 311 16.89 -14.02 -19.19
CA ARG A 311 18.16 -14.68 -19.53
C ARG A 311 17.94 -15.89 -20.43
N ASP A 312 16.90 -16.66 -20.16
CA ASP A 312 16.55 -17.85 -20.93
C ASP A 312 16.07 -17.42 -22.33
N GLU A 313 15.21 -16.41 -22.44
CA GLU A 313 14.77 -15.84 -23.72
C GLU A 313 15.96 -15.28 -24.55
N LYS A 314 16.96 -14.68 -23.90
CA LYS A 314 18.21 -14.27 -24.59
C LYS A 314 19.03 -15.44 -25.10
N SER A 315 18.98 -16.59 -24.42
CA SER A 315 19.60 -17.82 -24.90
C SER A 315 18.89 -18.30 -26.17
N ASP A 316 17.56 -18.30 -26.16
CA ASP A 316 16.73 -18.71 -27.30
C ASP A 316 16.98 -17.82 -28.54
N VAL A 317 17.15 -16.50 -28.35
CA VAL A 317 17.60 -15.60 -29.44
C VAL A 317 18.96 -16.00 -30.00
N GLY A 318 19.88 -16.46 -29.15
CA GLY A 318 21.19 -16.97 -29.56
C GLY A 318 21.05 -18.21 -30.43
N GLU A 319 20.28 -19.20 -29.97
CA GLU A 319 20.02 -20.43 -30.71
C GLU A 319 19.32 -20.18 -32.05
N ALA A 320 18.34 -19.28 -32.07
CA ALA A 320 17.65 -18.88 -33.30
C ALA A 320 18.60 -18.21 -34.31
N LYS A 321 19.55 -17.39 -33.84
CA LYS A 321 20.56 -16.77 -34.71
C LYS A 321 21.51 -17.81 -35.30
N ASP A 322 21.93 -18.79 -34.51
CA ASP A 322 22.79 -19.86 -34.98
C ASP A 322 22.08 -20.70 -36.04
N ALA A 323 20.80 -21.03 -35.83
CA ALA A 323 19.96 -21.70 -36.82
C ALA A 323 19.81 -20.89 -38.12
N ALA A 324 19.52 -19.58 -38.02
CA ALA A 324 19.44 -18.70 -39.19
C ALA A 324 20.80 -18.61 -39.95
N GLY A 325 21.91 -18.65 -39.22
CA GLY A 325 23.26 -18.75 -39.80
C GLY A 325 23.46 -20.04 -40.60
N GLN A 326 23.07 -21.19 -40.04
CA GLN A 326 23.14 -22.48 -40.72
C GLN A 326 22.30 -22.50 -42.01
N GLU A 327 21.08 -21.96 -41.97
CA GLU A 327 20.22 -21.86 -43.15
C GLU A 327 20.81 -20.93 -44.22
N SER A 328 21.41 -19.80 -43.82
CA SER A 328 22.13 -18.91 -44.76
C SER A 328 23.28 -19.64 -45.47
N ASP A 329 24.02 -20.48 -44.75
CA ASP A 329 25.09 -21.28 -45.34
C ASP A 329 24.55 -22.41 -46.23
N ALA A 330 23.42 -23.03 -45.88
CA ALA A 330 22.72 -23.99 -46.73
C ALA A 330 22.26 -23.35 -48.06
N VAL A 331 21.72 -22.13 -48.03
CA VAL A 331 21.37 -21.36 -49.25
C VAL A 331 22.59 -21.11 -50.12
N LYS A 332 23.71 -20.70 -49.53
CA LYS A 332 24.98 -20.50 -50.27
C LYS A 332 25.45 -21.79 -50.91
N ALA A 333 25.39 -22.92 -50.20
CA ALA A 333 25.76 -24.24 -50.70
C ALA A 333 24.86 -24.67 -51.86
N ALA A 334 23.54 -24.57 -51.70
CA ALA A 334 22.57 -24.91 -52.74
C ALA A 334 22.77 -24.07 -54.02
N LYS A 335 23.03 -22.77 -53.88
CA LYS A 335 23.34 -21.88 -55.03
C LYS A 335 24.64 -22.24 -55.74
N ARG A 336 25.66 -22.71 -55.00
CA ARG A 336 26.92 -23.19 -55.60
C ARG A 336 26.71 -24.48 -56.37
N ALA A 337 25.97 -25.43 -55.78
CA ALA A 337 25.62 -26.70 -56.43
C ALA A 337 24.82 -26.48 -57.72
N LEU A 338 23.81 -25.60 -57.69
CA LEU A 338 23.04 -25.23 -58.88
C LEU A 338 23.93 -24.65 -59.98
N LYS A 339 24.84 -23.73 -59.64
CA LYS A 339 25.78 -23.14 -60.62
C LYS A 339 26.74 -24.17 -61.21
N ALA A 340 27.16 -25.17 -60.44
CA ALA A 340 28.00 -26.26 -60.94
C ALA A 340 27.24 -27.13 -61.95
N LEU A 341 25.99 -27.51 -61.63
CA LEU A 341 25.13 -28.26 -62.55
C LEU A 341 24.82 -27.48 -63.84
N GLU A 342 24.53 -26.18 -63.73
CA GLU A 342 24.31 -25.32 -64.91
C GLU A 342 25.56 -25.22 -65.79
N ALA A 343 26.75 -25.15 -65.18
CA ALA A 343 28.02 -25.14 -65.92
C ALA A 343 28.34 -26.50 -66.56
N GLU A 344 28.07 -27.61 -65.87
CA GLU A 344 28.23 -28.97 -66.41
C GLU A 344 27.28 -29.21 -67.59
N ARG A 345 26.03 -28.78 -67.48
CA ARG A 345 25.07 -28.82 -68.58
C ARG A 345 25.55 -28.01 -69.78
N ALA A 346 26.03 -26.79 -69.55
CA ALA A 346 26.54 -25.93 -70.62
C ALA A 346 27.73 -26.56 -71.36
N LEU A 347 28.68 -27.15 -70.62
CA LEU A 347 29.82 -27.86 -71.17
C LEU A 347 29.40 -29.11 -71.96
N THR A 348 28.50 -29.92 -71.40
CA THR A 348 27.96 -31.11 -72.07
C THR A 348 27.25 -30.73 -73.37
N ARG A 349 26.48 -29.63 -73.38
CA ARG A 349 25.79 -29.13 -74.59
C ARG A 349 26.77 -28.63 -75.64
N ALA A 350 27.79 -27.87 -75.24
CA ALA A 350 28.82 -27.38 -76.15
C ALA A 350 29.60 -28.53 -76.80
N ARG A 351 29.97 -29.56 -76.01
CA ARG A 351 30.63 -30.77 -76.53
C ARG A 351 29.73 -31.56 -77.49
N LEU A 352 28.43 -31.65 -77.21
CA LEU A 352 27.46 -32.29 -78.10
C LEU A 352 27.31 -31.55 -79.44
N GLU A 353 27.15 -30.23 -79.43
CA GLU A 353 27.03 -29.43 -80.66
C GLU A 353 28.33 -29.46 -81.49
N LEU A 354 29.51 -29.44 -80.85
CA LEU A 354 30.78 -29.65 -81.54
C LEU A 354 30.85 -31.03 -82.21
N ALA A 355 30.49 -32.10 -81.49
CA ALA A 355 30.47 -33.46 -82.04
C ALA A 355 29.52 -33.59 -83.23
N ARG A 356 28.33 -32.97 -83.16
CA ARG A 356 27.40 -32.91 -84.29
C ARG A 356 28.01 -32.14 -85.47
N ALA A 357 28.66 -31.00 -85.24
CA ALA A 357 29.23 -30.18 -86.32
C ALA A 357 30.40 -30.90 -87.02
N GLU A 358 31.23 -31.62 -86.26
CA GLU A 358 32.30 -32.48 -86.80
C GLU A 358 31.74 -33.61 -87.68
N LEU A 359 30.63 -34.23 -87.28
CA LEU A 359 29.95 -35.27 -88.07
C LEU A 359 29.34 -34.72 -89.37
N VAL A 360 28.76 -33.52 -89.34
CA VAL A 360 28.23 -32.87 -90.56
C VAL A 360 29.36 -32.57 -91.54
N ASN A 361 30.52 -32.08 -91.06
CA ASN A 361 31.70 -31.89 -91.91
C ASN A 361 32.24 -33.21 -92.48
N ALA A 362 32.23 -34.29 -91.68
CA ALA A 362 32.65 -35.62 -92.11
C ALA A 362 31.73 -36.19 -93.21
N ASN A 363 30.45 -35.82 -93.24
CA ASN A 363 29.47 -36.26 -94.24
C ASN A 363 29.26 -35.24 -95.39
N GLY A 364 30.29 -34.44 -95.69
CA GLY A 364 30.30 -33.56 -96.87
C GLY A 364 29.70 -32.16 -96.68
N GLY A 365 29.32 -31.78 -95.45
CA GLY A 365 28.98 -30.40 -95.11
C GLY A 365 30.22 -29.50 -94.98
N THR A 366 30.03 -28.18 -95.06
CA THR A 366 31.07 -27.18 -94.82
C THR A 366 30.63 -26.21 -93.72
N LEU A 367 30.87 -26.60 -92.46
CA LEU A 367 30.70 -25.79 -91.26
C LEU A 367 32.05 -25.31 -90.74
N ASP A 368 32.09 -24.04 -90.31
CA ASP A 368 33.19 -23.54 -89.51
C ASP A 368 33.09 -24.09 -88.08
N LEU A 369 34.11 -24.86 -87.67
CA LEU A 369 34.18 -25.47 -86.34
C LEU A 369 34.75 -24.53 -85.27
N ALA A 370 35.41 -23.42 -85.66
CA ALA A 370 35.99 -22.46 -84.73
C ALA A 370 35.00 -21.98 -83.65
N PRO A 371 33.78 -21.51 -84.00
CA PRO A 371 32.83 -21.05 -82.98
C PRO A 371 32.36 -22.15 -82.01
N PHE A 372 32.30 -23.41 -82.46
CA PHE A 372 31.93 -24.54 -81.59
C PHE A 372 33.07 -24.90 -80.62
N LYS A 373 34.32 -24.87 -81.08
CA LYS A 373 35.51 -25.12 -80.24
C LYS A 373 35.71 -24.02 -79.19
N ASP A 374 35.52 -22.77 -79.57
CA ASP A 374 35.61 -21.62 -78.65
C ASP A 374 34.58 -21.72 -77.53
N GLU A 375 33.34 -22.15 -77.85
CA GLU A 375 32.30 -22.32 -76.83
C GLU A 375 32.60 -23.48 -75.87
N VAL A 376 33.22 -24.58 -76.34
CA VAL A 376 33.69 -25.66 -75.45
C VAL A 376 34.75 -25.13 -74.48
N ILE A 377 35.76 -24.41 -74.96
CA ILE A 377 36.82 -23.84 -74.10
C ILE A 377 36.23 -22.89 -73.05
N LYS A 378 35.29 -22.04 -73.47
CA LYS A 378 34.62 -21.08 -72.59
C LYS A 378 33.76 -21.75 -71.52
N THR A 379 32.99 -22.77 -71.90
CA THR A 379 32.13 -23.53 -70.97
C THR A 379 32.95 -24.44 -70.05
N GLU A 380 34.06 -24.99 -70.52
CA GLU A 380 35.01 -25.78 -69.73
C GLU A 380 35.66 -24.92 -68.64
N ALA A 381 36.13 -23.73 -69.00
CA ALA A 381 36.62 -22.76 -68.02
C ALA A 381 35.53 -22.32 -67.01
N ALA A 382 34.26 -22.29 -67.41
CA ALA A 382 33.15 -21.98 -66.50
C ALA A 382 32.85 -23.15 -65.55
N TYR A 383 32.88 -24.38 -66.05
CA TYR A 383 32.75 -25.61 -65.26
C TYR A 383 33.87 -25.72 -64.23
N ASP A 384 35.13 -25.55 -64.61
CA ASP A 384 36.28 -25.61 -63.69
C ASP A 384 36.18 -24.58 -62.56
N ARG A 385 35.69 -23.36 -62.88
CA ARG A 385 35.45 -22.32 -61.88
C ARG A 385 34.29 -22.66 -60.95
N ALA A 386 33.27 -23.35 -61.44
CA ALA A 386 32.12 -23.75 -60.63
C ALA A 386 32.46 -24.95 -59.74
N ALA A 387 33.19 -25.95 -60.26
CA ALA A 387 33.66 -27.12 -59.52
C ALA A 387 34.56 -26.72 -58.33
N LYS A 388 35.52 -25.81 -58.56
CA LYS A 388 36.40 -25.25 -57.49
C LYS A 388 35.69 -24.47 -56.39
N ARG A 389 34.41 -24.11 -56.57
CA ARG A 389 33.61 -23.41 -55.56
C ARG A 389 32.70 -24.33 -54.76
N VAL A 390 32.54 -25.57 -55.22
CA VAL A 390 31.79 -26.64 -54.55
C VAL A 390 32.69 -27.41 -53.57
N GLU A 391 33.97 -27.60 -53.92
CA GLU A 391 35.05 -27.93 -52.97
C GLU A 391 35.30 -26.79 -51.97
#